data_AF-A0A9W6F289-F1
#
_entry.id   AF-A0A9W6F289-F1
#
_cell.length_a   1.000
_cell.length_b   1.000
_cell.length_c   1.000
_cell.angle_alpha   90.00
_cell.angle_beta   90.00
_cell.angle_gamma   90.00
#
_symmetry.space_group_name_H-M   'P 1'
#
loop_
_entity.id
_entity.type
_entity.pdbx_description
1 polymer ?
#
loop_
_entity_poly.entity_id
_entity_poly.type
_entity_poly.pdbx_seq_one_letter_code
_entity_poly.pdbx_strand_id
1 'polypeptide(L)'
;MQAQRSVQKCNAVRGKLELCSIQCIKPISRVGVAPFASSQCVAAPTRRAHCAVSSRGGRTSLVVRASGSAAGSLQPGSVSVVLLAGGVGKRMGAAIPKQYLELRGQPIATYSLETFARMPEVGEIVIVCDPSWRDVFEKRFPGLPSHIKFKWALPGPERQDSVFNGLQQVEPDAAIVAVHDSARPLVTPEDAAKCMSDGLAVGAAVLGVQVKPTIKEVDKDLMVIKTLQRSKLWEVQTPQCIRPGLLREGFDLVKRENLEVTDDVSIIEAMGRPVKITPGSYTNIKVTTPDDMAVAEKFLEERAHAAPVVAAA
;
A
#
# COMPACT_ATOMS: atom_id res chain seq x y z
N MET A 1 -51.14 -17.51 33.31
CA MET A 1 -50.54 -17.35 34.66
C MET A 1 -49.40 -16.37 34.58
N GLN A 2 -49.30 -15.48 35.56
CA GLN A 2 -48.74 -14.13 35.48
C GLN A 2 -47.23 -14.08 35.14
N ALA A 3 -46.86 -13.25 34.16
CA ALA A 3 -45.49 -12.80 33.94
C ALA A 3 -45.23 -11.57 34.83
N GLN A 4 -44.42 -11.75 35.89
CA GLN A 4 -43.95 -10.63 36.71
C GLN A 4 -42.95 -9.79 35.91
N ARG A 5 -43.33 -8.53 35.63
CA ARG A 5 -42.42 -7.49 35.13
C ARG A 5 -41.68 -6.88 36.31
N SER A 6 -40.38 -7.13 36.43
CA SER A 6 -39.51 -6.31 37.29
C SER A 6 -39.11 -5.04 36.53
N VAL A 7 -39.56 -3.90 37.03
CA VAL A 7 -39.12 -2.58 36.56
C VAL A 7 -37.91 -2.19 37.42
N GLN A 8 -36.70 -2.28 36.88
CA GLN A 8 -35.54 -1.64 37.49
C GLN A 8 -35.49 -0.17 37.05
N LYS A 9 -35.60 0.72 38.05
CA LYS A 9 -35.39 2.17 37.90
C LYS A 9 -33.90 2.43 37.64
N CYS A 10 -33.54 2.93 36.46
CA CYS A 10 -32.25 3.59 36.25
C CYS A 10 -32.38 5.08 36.61
N ASN A 11 -31.76 5.48 37.74
CA ASN A 11 -31.54 6.88 38.06
C ASN A 11 -30.42 7.43 37.16
N ALA A 12 -30.69 8.55 36.51
CA ALA A 12 -29.73 9.27 35.69
C ALA A 12 -28.62 9.88 36.56
N VAL A 13 -27.37 9.48 36.34
CA VAL A 13 -26.19 10.23 36.76
C VAL A 13 -25.43 10.62 35.50
N ARG A 14 -25.05 11.89 35.45
CA ARG A 14 -24.44 12.57 34.30
C ARG A 14 -23.12 11.91 33.87
N GLY A 15 -22.98 11.73 32.55
CA GLY A 15 -21.68 11.72 31.87
C GLY A 15 -20.91 10.40 31.91
N LYS A 16 -21.24 9.49 30.98
CA LYS A 16 -20.33 8.53 30.31
C LYS A 16 -21.14 7.78 29.25
N LEU A 17 -20.74 7.87 27.99
CA LEU A 17 -21.25 7.03 26.90
C LEU A 17 -20.48 5.70 26.95
N GLU A 18 -21.02 4.71 27.65
CA GLU A 18 -20.62 3.31 27.47
C GLU A 18 -21.50 2.67 26.40
N LEU A 19 -20.86 2.12 25.37
CA LEU A 19 -21.49 1.28 24.35
C LEU A 19 -21.92 -0.04 24.99
N CYS A 20 -23.19 -0.16 25.34
CA CYS A 20 -23.78 -1.43 25.74
C CYS A 20 -24.06 -2.27 24.48
N SER A 21 -23.28 -3.35 24.31
CA SER A 21 -23.43 -4.33 23.24
C SER A 21 -24.64 -5.24 23.50
N ILE A 22 -25.68 -5.12 22.67
CA ILE A 22 -26.78 -6.08 22.66
C ILE A 22 -26.40 -7.22 21.69
N GLN A 23 -26.03 -8.37 22.25
CA GLN A 23 -25.97 -9.64 21.52
C GLN A 23 -27.39 -10.16 21.31
N CYS A 24 -27.85 -10.18 20.05
CA CYS A 24 -29.06 -10.90 19.66
C CYS A 24 -28.69 -12.27 19.10
N ILE A 25 -28.89 -13.32 19.91
CA ILE A 25 -28.88 -14.71 19.46
C ILE A 25 -30.23 -14.97 18.78
N LYS A 26 -30.25 -15.28 17.48
CA LYS A 26 -31.43 -15.78 16.76
C LYS A 26 -31.27 -17.28 16.47
N PRO A 27 -32.25 -18.14 16.80
CA PRO A 27 -32.36 -19.46 16.20
C PRO A 27 -33.03 -19.38 14.81
N ILE A 28 -32.55 -20.22 13.92
CA ILE A 28 -33.01 -20.41 12.54
C ILE A 28 -34.38 -21.12 12.54
N SER A 29 -35.38 -20.59 11.82
CA SER A 29 -36.23 -21.40 10.92
C SER A 29 -37.21 -20.56 10.07
N ARG A 30 -37.14 -20.86 8.76
CA ARG A 30 -38.17 -20.86 7.70
C ARG A 30 -39.01 -19.60 7.38
N VAL A 31 -38.68 -19.04 6.20
CA VAL A 31 -39.53 -18.63 5.06
C VAL A 31 -40.99 -18.22 5.34
N GLY A 32 -41.27 -16.92 5.20
CA GLY A 32 -42.60 -16.34 5.05
C GLY A 32 -42.51 -14.88 4.65
N VAL A 33 -43.24 -14.47 3.61
CA VAL A 33 -43.16 -13.16 2.95
C VAL A 33 -44.19 -12.18 3.55
N ALA A 34 -43.83 -10.88 3.54
CA ALA A 34 -44.64 -9.64 3.70
C ALA A 34 -44.67 -8.98 5.10
N PRO A 35 -44.98 -7.66 5.19
CA PRO A 35 -44.48 -6.52 4.42
C PRO A 35 -43.75 -5.47 5.30
N PHE A 36 -43.00 -4.57 4.66
CA PHE A 36 -42.25 -3.48 5.27
C PHE A 36 -43.14 -2.51 6.08
N ALA A 37 -42.83 -2.32 7.36
CA ALA A 37 -43.30 -1.20 8.17
C ALA A 37 -42.09 -0.34 8.56
N SER A 38 -42.01 0.87 8.00
CA SER A 38 -40.99 1.87 8.28
C SER A 38 -41.28 2.58 9.60
N SER A 39 -40.49 2.32 10.64
CA SER A 39 -40.44 3.16 11.84
C SER A 39 -39.42 4.29 11.63
N GLN A 40 -39.93 5.51 11.46
CA GLN A 40 -39.16 6.75 11.37
C GLN A 40 -38.59 7.12 12.75
N CYS A 41 -37.27 7.24 12.87
CA CYS A 41 -36.62 8.01 13.93
C CYS A 41 -36.18 9.35 13.33
N VAL A 42 -36.82 10.45 13.75
CA VAL A 42 -36.48 11.81 13.33
C VAL A 42 -35.60 12.44 14.42
N ALA A 43 -34.34 12.74 14.09
CA ALA A 43 -33.50 13.64 14.87
C ALA A 43 -33.60 15.05 14.26
N ALA A 44 -33.92 16.05 15.08
CA ALA A 44 -34.07 17.44 14.67
C ALA A 44 -32.71 18.15 14.57
N PRO A 45 -32.42 18.91 13.50
CA PRO A 45 -31.39 19.93 13.50
C PRO A 45 -31.99 21.33 13.74
N THR A 46 -31.34 22.09 14.61
CA THR A 46 -31.64 23.49 14.91
C THR A 46 -31.26 24.43 13.74
N ARG A 47 -32.24 25.21 13.24
CA ARG A 47 -32.22 26.59 12.66
C ARG A 47 -31.03 26.94 11.72
N ARG A 48 -31.16 27.41 10.47
CA ARG A 48 -32.12 28.30 9.76
C ARG A 48 -31.85 28.19 8.24
N ALA A 49 -32.89 28.13 7.41
CA ALA A 49 -32.98 28.82 6.11
C ALA A 49 -34.40 28.61 5.54
N HIS A 50 -35.13 29.68 5.27
CA HIS A 50 -36.39 29.64 4.52
C HIS A 50 -36.14 29.99 3.06
N CYS A 51 -36.62 29.15 2.14
CA CYS A 51 -37.53 29.59 1.07
C CYS A 51 -38.20 28.36 0.44
N ALA A 52 -39.52 28.43 0.27
CA ALA A 52 -40.37 27.40 -0.31
C ALA A 52 -40.56 27.65 -1.81
N VAL A 53 -40.70 26.61 -2.64
CA VAL A 53 -41.75 26.43 -3.67
C VAL A 53 -41.85 24.94 -4.02
N SER A 54 -43.08 24.54 -4.34
CA SER A 54 -43.65 23.21 -4.38
C SER A 54 -43.56 22.45 -5.71
N SER A 55 -43.61 21.12 -5.57
CA SER A 55 -44.51 20.18 -6.27
C SER A 55 -43.96 19.28 -7.39
N ARG A 56 -44.36 18.01 -7.23
CA ARG A 56 -44.54 16.91 -8.20
C ARG A 56 -43.34 16.04 -8.54
N GLY A 57 -43.35 14.85 -7.92
CA GLY A 57 -43.12 13.56 -8.59
C GLY A 57 -41.74 13.33 -9.20
N GLY A 58 -40.78 12.90 -8.38
CA GLY A 58 -39.53 12.33 -8.87
C GLY A 58 -38.74 11.72 -7.72
N ARG A 59 -38.28 10.48 -7.88
CA ARG A 59 -37.34 9.84 -6.95
C ARG A 59 -36.07 10.70 -6.89
N THR A 60 -35.89 11.43 -5.80
CA THR A 60 -34.63 12.11 -5.50
C THR A 60 -33.64 11.07 -5.01
N SER A 61 -32.77 10.58 -5.90
CA SER A 61 -31.53 9.98 -5.47
C SER A 61 -30.68 11.06 -4.83
N LEU A 62 -30.38 10.89 -3.53
CA LEU A 62 -29.39 11.70 -2.85
C LEU A 62 -28.02 11.32 -3.43
N VAL A 63 -27.61 12.01 -4.49
CA VAL A 63 -26.20 12.00 -4.91
C VAL A 63 -25.45 12.77 -3.84
N VAL A 64 -24.88 12.03 -2.88
CA VAL A 64 -23.81 12.56 -2.04
C VAL A 64 -22.66 12.85 -2.99
N ARG A 65 -22.59 14.08 -3.49
CA ARG A 65 -21.34 14.61 -4.01
C ARG A 65 -20.42 14.65 -2.81
N ALA A 66 -19.52 13.67 -2.72
CA ALA A 66 -18.30 13.85 -1.98
C ALA A 66 -17.75 15.19 -2.46
N SER A 67 -17.72 16.19 -1.59
CA SER A 67 -16.92 17.37 -1.80
C SER A 67 -15.51 16.84 -2.01
N GLY A 68 -15.10 16.78 -3.28
CA GLY A 68 -13.71 16.50 -3.64
C GLY A 68 -12.90 17.58 -2.96
N SER A 69 -12.36 17.26 -1.77
CA SER A 69 -11.12 17.85 -1.35
C SER A 69 -10.19 17.65 -2.53
N ALA A 70 -9.71 18.74 -3.12
CA ALA A 70 -8.64 18.67 -4.09
C ALA A 70 -7.64 17.64 -3.58
N ALA A 71 -7.39 16.59 -4.37
CA ALA A 71 -6.37 15.61 -4.03
C ALA A 71 -5.08 16.41 -3.84
N GLY A 72 -4.63 16.54 -2.59
CA GLY A 72 -3.47 17.35 -2.28
C GLY A 72 -2.31 16.80 -3.10
N SER A 73 -1.65 17.65 -3.88
CA SER A 73 -0.40 17.27 -4.53
C SER A 73 0.62 16.93 -3.45
N LEU A 74 1.42 15.89 -3.68
CA LEU A 74 2.55 15.57 -2.81
C LEU A 74 3.47 16.79 -2.73
N GLN A 75 3.81 17.18 -1.51
CA GLN A 75 4.74 18.29 -1.31
C GLN A 75 6.18 17.79 -1.50
N PRO A 76 7.10 18.64 -1.98
CA PRO A 76 8.51 18.28 -2.04
C PRO A 76 9.02 17.81 -0.66
N GLY A 77 9.81 16.73 -0.66
CA GLY A 77 10.37 16.15 0.57
C GLY A 77 9.38 15.49 1.53
N SER A 78 8.09 15.34 1.18
CA SER A 78 7.05 14.78 2.06
C SER A 78 6.96 13.25 2.05
N VAL A 79 7.73 12.57 1.21
CA VAL A 79 7.76 11.10 1.10
C VAL A 79 9.01 10.54 1.75
N SER A 80 8.81 9.50 2.57
CA SER A 80 9.87 8.63 3.06
C SER A 80 9.87 7.32 2.29
N VAL A 81 11.01 6.90 1.78
CA VAL A 81 11.17 5.61 1.12
C VAL A 81 11.77 4.61 2.09
N VAL A 82 11.17 3.43 2.21
CA VAL A 82 11.77 2.28 2.90
C VAL A 82 12.33 1.35 1.82
N LEU A 83 13.64 1.38 1.63
CA LEU A 83 14.34 0.60 0.61
C LEU A 83 14.83 -0.73 1.20
N LEU A 84 14.17 -1.83 0.84
CA LEU A 84 14.47 -3.17 1.34
C LEU A 84 15.65 -3.79 0.58
N ALA A 85 16.80 -3.92 1.26
CA ALA A 85 18.04 -4.51 0.73
C ALA A 85 18.62 -5.62 1.62
N GLY A 86 17.82 -6.18 2.54
CA GLY A 86 18.24 -7.21 3.50
C GLY A 86 18.21 -8.67 3.00
N GLY A 87 17.66 -8.94 1.82
CA GLY A 87 17.41 -10.31 1.37
C GLY A 87 18.70 -11.11 1.11
N VAL A 88 18.82 -12.30 1.69
CA VAL A 88 20.03 -13.15 1.56
C VAL A 88 20.20 -13.85 0.20
N GLY A 89 19.23 -13.77 -0.72
CA GLY A 89 19.43 -14.21 -2.11
C GLY A 89 19.60 -15.72 -2.36
N LYS A 90 19.06 -16.60 -1.50
CA LYS A 90 19.23 -18.08 -1.54
C LYS A 90 19.01 -18.78 -2.90
N ARG A 91 18.27 -18.18 -3.84
CA ARG A 91 17.91 -18.77 -5.15
C ARG A 91 18.96 -18.58 -6.27
N MET A 92 19.99 -17.73 -6.05
CA MET A 92 20.97 -17.38 -7.09
C MET A 92 22.27 -18.17 -7.03
N GLY A 93 22.50 -18.98 -5.99
CA GLY A 93 23.76 -19.72 -5.81
C GLY A 93 25.03 -18.84 -5.70
N ALA A 94 24.88 -17.51 -5.60
CA ALA A 94 25.98 -16.56 -5.55
C ALA A 94 26.57 -16.46 -4.14
N ALA A 95 27.88 -16.18 -4.05
CA ALA A 95 28.59 -15.97 -2.79
C ALA A 95 28.17 -14.68 -2.06
N ILE A 96 27.55 -13.74 -2.78
CA ILE A 96 27.07 -12.46 -2.25
C ILE A 96 25.55 -12.31 -2.49
N PRO A 97 24.83 -11.59 -1.61
CA PRO A 97 23.41 -11.35 -1.81
C PRO A 97 23.13 -10.66 -3.14
N LYS A 98 22.11 -11.15 -3.85
CA LYS A 98 21.84 -10.80 -5.26
C LYS A 98 21.70 -9.31 -5.54
N GLN A 99 21.12 -8.53 -4.62
CA GLN A 99 20.91 -7.10 -4.79
C GLN A 99 22.23 -6.30 -4.80
N TYR A 100 23.35 -6.94 -4.47
CA TYR A 100 24.69 -6.37 -4.56
C TYR A 100 25.48 -6.87 -5.77
N LEU A 101 24.90 -7.74 -6.61
CA LEU A 101 25.46 -8.07 -7.91
C LEU A 101 25.44 -6.82 -8.79
N GLU A 102 26.46 -6.70 -9.64
CA GLU A 102 26.56 -5.60 -10.59
C GLU A 102 25.68 -5.85 -11.81
N LEU A 103 24.80 -4.90 -12.08
CA LEU A 103 24.09 -4.75 -13.34
C LEU A 103 24.76 -3.59 -14.07
N ARG A 104 25.38 -3.84 -15.23
CA ARG A 104 26.14 -2.82 -15.99
C ARG A 104 27.16 -2.03 -15.15
N GLY A 105 27.88 -2.71 -14.25
CA GLY A 105 28.91 -2.10 -13.39
C GLY A 105 28.38 -1.31 -12.19
N GLN A 106 27.07 -1.37 -11.91
CA GLN A 106 26.45 -0.75 -10.74
C GLN A 106 25.67 -1.80 -9.93
N PRO A 107 25.81 -1.83 -8.59
CA PRO A 107 25.03 -2.76 -7.76
C PRO A 107 23.52 -2.56 -7.95
N ILE A 108 22.76 -3.64 -8.14
CA ILE A 108 21.31 -3.59 -8.39
C ILE A 108 20.57 -2.71 -7.36
N ALA A 109 20.94 -2.83 -6.09
CA ALA A 109 20.28 -2.11 -5.00
C ALA A 109 20.37 -0.59 -5.11
N THR A 110 21.41 -0.06 -5.77
CA THR A 110 21.66 1.39 -5.84
C THR A 110 20.90 2.07 -6.98
N TYR A 111 20.42 1.33 -7.99
CA TYR A 111 19.56 1.89 -9.04
C TYR A 111 18.27 2.51 -8.46
N SER A 112 17.63 1.78 -7.54
CA SER A 112 16.43 2.25 -6.85
C SER A 112 16.75 3.43 -5.94
N LEU A 113 17.88 3.37 -5.20
CA LEU A 113 18.36 4.47 -4.37
C LEU A 113 18.47 5.77 -5.18
N GLU A 114 19.16 5.71 -6.32
CA GLU A 114 19.39 6.88 -7.18
C GLU A 114 18.11 7.40 -7.82
N THR A 115 17.20 6.49 -8.22
CA THR A 115 15.89 6.87 -8.77
C THR A 115 15.09 7.66 -7.74
N PHE A 116 14.90 7.12 -6.53
CA PHE A 116 14.13 7.79 -5.49
C PHE A 116 14.81 9.06 -4.97
N ALA A 117 16.14 9.06 -4.79
CA ALA A 117 16.85 10.22 -4.29
C ALA A 117 16.80 11.43 -5.22
N ARG A 118 16.45 11.23 -6.50
CA ARG A 118 16.28 12.31 -7.50
C ARG A 118 14.84 12.78 -7.65
N MET A 119 13.87 12.12 -7.00
CA MET A 119 12.47 12.52 -7.03
C MET A 119 12.23 13.69 -6.06
N PRO A 120 11.66 14.84 -6.51
CA PRO A 120 11.43 16.00 -5.64
C PRO A 120 10.56 15.74 -4.42
N GLU A 121 9.63 14.79 -4.50
CA GLU A 121 8.70 14.42 -3.43
C GLU A 121 9.40 13.66 -2.29
N VAL A 122 10.55 13.03 -2.56
CA VAL A 122 11.28 12.21 -1.58
C VAL A 122 12.19 13.08 -0.74
N GLY A 123 12.01 13.04 0.59
CA GLY A 123 12.87 13.76 1.54
C GLY A 123 13.76 12.84 2.36
N GLU A 124 13.42 11.56 2.41
CA GLU A 124 14.09 10.56 3.24
C GLU A 124 14.14 9.20 2.54
N ILE A 125 15.26 8.50 2.69
CA ILE A 125 15.41 7.10 2.33
C ILE A 125 15.95 6.33 3.53
N VAL A 126 15.11 5.47 4.09
CA VAL A 126 15.49 4.48 5.11
C VAL A 126 15.95 3.21 4.38
N ILE A 127 17.25 2.95 4.45
CA ILE A 127 17.87 1.77 3.81
C ILE A 127 17.87 0.62 4.82
N VAL A 128 17.15 -0.44 4.50
CA VAL A 128 17.10 -1.66 5.32
C VAL A 128 18.13 -2.65 4.80
N CYS A 129 19.31 -2.69 5.41
CA CYS A 129 20.40 -3.55 4.97
C CYS A 129 21.23 -4.05 6.15
N ASP A 130 21.95 -5.15 5.92
CA ASP A 130 22.97 -5.60 6.87
C ASP A 130 24.11 -4.56 6.92
N PRO A 131 24.65 -4.22 8.11
CA PRO A 131 25.73 -3.25 8.26
C PRO A 131 26.97 -3.53 7.40
N SER A 132 27.27 -4.80 7.10
CA SER A 132 28.41 -5.20 6.26
C SER A 132 28.31 -4.73 4.80
N TRP A 133 27.13 -4.28 4.35
CA TRP A 133 26.86 -3.83 2.99
C TRP A 133 26.57 -2.32 2.89
N ARG A 134 26.72 -1.55 3.98
CA ARG A 134 26.46 -0.11 3.96
C ARG A 134 27.35 0.65 2.99
N ASP A 135 28.59 0.21 2.86
CA ASP A 135 29.60 0.82 2.00
C ASP A 135 29.14 0.90 0.53
N VAL A 136 28.36 -0.08 0.06
CA VAL A 136 27.76 -0.11 -1.28
C VAL A 136 26.88 1.12 -1.54
N PHE A 137 26.09 1.54 -0.56
CA PHE A 137 25.22 2.71 -0.68
C PHE A 137 25.97 4.01 -0.36
N GLU A 138 26.82 4.00 0.66
CA GLU A 138 27.57 5.19 1.11
C GLU A 138 28.47 5.76 -0.01
N LYS A 139 29.06 4.89 -0.83
CA LYS A 139 29.82 5.28 -2.04
C LYS A 139 29.00 6.10 -3.05
N ARG A 140 27.66 6.05 -2.99
CA ARG A 140 26.77 6.79 -3.92
C ARG A 140 26.33 8.14 -3.37
N PHE A 141 26.30 8.33 -2.05
CA PHE A 141 25.76 9.54 -1.42
C PHE A 141 26.38 10.86 -1.92
N PRO A 142 27.69 10.96 -2.21
CA PRO A 142 28.27 12.20 -2.74
C PRO A 142 27.67 12.67 -4.08
N GLY A 143 27.09 11.74 -4.87
CA GLY A 143 26.47 12.05 -6.17
C GLY A 143 24.96 12.28 -6.09
N LEU A 144 24.37 12.26 -4.89
CA LEU A 144 22.94 12.40 -4.66
C LEU A 144 22.56 13.79 -4.12
N PRO A 145 21.31 14.24 -4.31
CA PRO A 145 20.88 15.54 -3.78
C PRO A 145 21.04 15.64 -2.26
N SER A 146 21.65 16.73 -1.80
CA SER A 146 22.01 16.94 -0.38
C SER A 146 20.84 17.10 0.58
N HIS A 147 19.62 17.33 0.04
CA HIS A 147 18.41 17.45 0.86
C HIS A 147 17.86 16.09 1.32
N ILE A 148 18.31 14.98 0.72
CA ILE A 148 17.84 13.65 1.08
C ILE A 148 18.48 13.22 2.40
N LYS A 149 17.64 12.86 3.37
CA LYS A 149 18.07 12.23 4.62
C LYS A 149 18.22 10.72 4.40
N PHE A 150 19.42 10.19 4.61
CA PHE A 150 19.67 8.74 4.61
C PHE A 150 19.65 8.21 6.05
N LYS A 151 18.82 7.18 6.30
CA LYS A 151 18.75 6.46 7.57
C LYS A 151 18.95 4.97 7.36
N TRP A 152 19.26 4.25 8.43
CA TRP A 152 19.52 2.82 8.40
C TRP A 152 18.55 2.06 9.30
N ALA A 153 18.13 0.89 8.86
CA ALA A 153 17.45 -0.09 9.69
C ALA A 153 18.03 -1.49 9.45
N LEU A 154 17.90 -2.36 10.44
CA LEU A 154 18.35 -3.75 10.33
C LEU A 154 17.31 -4.60 9.59
N PRO A 155 17.73 -5.58 8.77
CA PRO A 155 16.82 -6.57 8.24
C PRO A 155 16.25 -7.44 9.36
N GLY A 156 14.99 -7.84 9.20
CA GLY A 156 14.35 -8.82 10.07
C GLY A 156 14.41 -10.23 9.48
N PRO A 157 13.92 -11.25 10.22
CA PRO A 157 13.91 -12.64 9.74
C PRO A 157 13.02 -12.79 8.50
N GLU A 158 11.87 -12.11 8.46
CA GLU A 158 10.99 -12.07 7.30
C GLU A 158 10.97 -10.68 6.63
N ARG A 159 10.38 -10.61 5.42
CA ARG A 159 10.23 -9.34 4.69
C ARG A 159 9.42 -8.32 5.51
N GLN A 160 8.32 -8.75 6.12
CA GLN A 160 7.46 -7.87 6.92
C GLN A 160 8.19 -7.24 8.12
N ASP A 161 9.09 -7.99 8.77
CA ASP A 161 9.89 -7.48 9.89
C ASP A 161 10.91 -6.44 9.43
N SER A 162 11.48 -6.63 8.25
CA SER A 162 12.38 -5.65 7.62
C SER A 162 11.64 -4.34 7.32
N VAL A 163 10.39 -4.43 6.85
CA VAL A 163 9.54 -3.27 6.61
C VAL A 163 9.19 -2.57 7.92
N PHE A 164 8.82 -3.33 8.95
CA PHE A 164 8.54 -2.79 10.28
C PHE A 164 9.75 -2.03 10.84
N ASN A 165 10.95 -2.62 10.79
CA ASN A 165 12.18 -1.97 11.24
C ASN A 165 12.46 -0.67 10.48
N GLY A 166 12.25 -0.66 9.16
CA GLY A 166 12.36 0.54 8.34
C GLY A 166 11.33 1.61 8.72
N LEU A 167 10.07 1.21 8.92
CA LEU A 167 8.97 2.10 9.32
C LEU A 167 9.23 2.81 10.66
N GLN A 168 9.96 2.19 11.59
CA GLN A 168 10.32 2.82 12.86
C GLN A 168 11.31 3.98 12.70
N GLN A 169 12.03 4.06 11.57
CA GLN A 169 13.00 5.14 11.31
C GLN A 169 12.39 6.30 10.51
N VAL A 170 11.22 6.07 9.90
CA VAL A 170 10.52 7.05 9.06
C VAL A 170 10.21 8.32 9.83
N GLU A 171 10.42 9.48 9.20
CA GLU A 171 10.05 10.76 9.79
C GLU A 171 8.56 10.81 10.21
N PRO A 172 8.23 11.35 11.39
CA PRO A 172 6.86 11.40 11.88
C PRO A 172 5.89 12.19 10.99
N ASP A 173 6.40 13.17 10.25
CA ASP A 173 5.64 14.09 9.39
C ASP A 173 5.56 13.67 7.92
N ALA A 174 6.11 12.50 7.57
CA ALA A 174 5.97 11.95 6.22
C ALA A 174 4.48 11.81 5.84
N ALA A 175 4.13 12.29 4.66
CA ALA A 175 2.77 12.15 4.12
C ALA A 175 2.53 10.71 3.63
N ILE A 176 3.57 10.09 3.06
CA ILE A 176 3.56 8.73 2.50
C ILE A 176 4.86 8.01 2.84
N VAL A 177 4.74 6.73 3.16
CA VAL A 177 5.83 5.77 3.11
C VAL A 177 5.73 4.96 1.83
N ALA A 178 6.78 5.00 1.01
CA ALA A 178 6.94 4.17 -0.17
C ALA A 178 7.88 2.99 0.16
N VAL A 179 7.33 1.79 0.34
CA VAL A 179 8.12 0.58 0.56
C VAL A 179 8.54 0.01 -0.80
N HIS A 180 9.84 -0.15 -1.02
CA HIS A 180 10.39 -0.62 -2.29
C HIS A 180 11.39 -1.76 -2.13
N ASP A 181 11.34 -2.73 -3.05
CA ASP A 181 12.29 -3.84 -3.07
C ASP A 181 13.52 -3.39 -3.88
N SER A 182 14.71 -3.33 -3.28
CA SER A 182 15.92 -2.86 -3.99
C SER A 182 16.31 -3.74 -5.18
N ALA A 183 15.79 -4.98 -5.23
CA ALA A 183 15.92 -5.89 -6.36
C ALA A 183 15.06 -5.52 -7.58
N ARG A 184 14.33 -4.40 -7.59
CA ARG A 184 13.60 -3.85 -8.75
C ARG A 184 14.29 -2.60 -9.29
N PRO A 185 15.46 -2.73 -9.97
CA PRO A 185 16.27 -1.58 -10.39
C PRO A 185 15.63 -0.72 -11.49
N LEU A 186 14.46 -1.10 -12.00
CA LEU A 186 13.84 -0.53 -13.19
C LEU A 186 12.55 0.23 -12.91
N VAL A 187 12.23 0.51 -11.66
CA VAL A 187 11.16 1.47 -11.33
C VAL A 187 11.45 2.82 -11.99
N THR A 188 10.42 3.47 -12.54
CA THR A 188 10.56 4.80 -13.11
C THR A 188 10.04 5.87 -12.15
N PRO A 189 10.57 7.10 -12.19
CA PRO A 189 10.04 8.21 -11.39
C PRO A 189 8.54 8.43 -11.62
N GLU A 190 8.07 8.30 -12.86
CA GLU A 190 6.67 8.55 -13.22
C GLU A 190 5.73 7.50 -12.61
N ASP A 191 6.08 6.22 -12.66
CA ASP A 191 5.28 5.15 -12.07
C ASP A 191 5.28 5.27 -10.53
N ALA A 192 6.45 5.55 -9.94
CA ALA A 192 6.58 5.77 -8.51
C ALA A 192 5.74 6.98 -8.03
N ALA A 193 5.84 8.13 -8.69
CA ALA A 193 5.11 9.35 -8.33
C ALA A 193 3.59 9.18 -8.43
N LYS A 194 3.10 8.47 -9.46
CA LYS A 194 1.68 8.09 -9.56
C LYS A 194 1.25 7.22 -8.40
N CYS A 195 2.05 6.21 -8.04
CA CYS A 195 1.73 5.32 -6.92
C CYS A 195 1.69 6.07 -5.59
N MET A 196 2.65 6.97 -5.34
CA MET A 196 2.66 7.82 -4.16
C MET A 196 1.41 8.72 -4.11
N SER A 197 1.02 9.29 -5.25
CA SER A 197 -0.16 10.17 -5.35
C SER A 197 -1.47 9.40 -5.09
N ASP A 198 -1.61 8.20 -5.66
CA ASP A 198 -2.76 7.33 -5.40
C ASP A 198 -2.79 6.87 -3.93
N GLY A 199 -1.63 6.57 -3.34
CA GLY A 199 -1.49 6.25 -1.92
C GLY A 199 -1.88 7.42 -1.02
N LEU A 200 -1.53 8.65 -1.40
CA LEU A 200 -1.94 9.87 -0.70
C LEU A 200 -3.45 10.08 -0.80
N ALA A 201 -4.07 9.86 -1.96
CA ALA A 201 -5.49 10.05 -2.16
C ALA A 201 -6.35 9.00 -1.43
N VAL A 202 -5.98 7.72 -1.53
CA VAL A 202 -6.80 6.59 -1.04
C VAL A 202 -6.41 6.15 0.37
N GLY A 203 -5.14 6.34 0.76
CA GLY A 203 -4.55 5.87 2.02
C GLY A 203 -3.52 4.76 1.80
N ALA A 204 -3.74 3.91 0.79
CA ALA A 204 -2.81 2.87 0.35
C ALA A 204 -2.96 2.63 -1.15
N ALA A 205 -1.82 2.51 -1.84
CA ALA A 205 -1.75 2.14 -3.24
C ALA A 205 -0.55 1.24 -3.50
N VAL A 206 -0.63 0.48 -4.58
CA VAL A 206 0.46 -0.41 -4.98
C VAL A 206 0.61 -0.42 -6.49
N LEU A 207 1.86 -0.42 -6.96
CA LEU A 207 2.13 -0.64 -8.37
C LEU A 207 1.75 -2.06 -8.77
N GLY A 208 1.17 -2.19 -9.96
CA GLY A 208 0.92 -3.50 -10.53
C GLY A 208 0.72 -3.45 -12.03
N VAL A 209 0.79 -4.62 -12.64
CA VAL A 209 0.51 -4.81 -14.07
C VAL A 209 -0.55 -5.89 -14.25
N GLN A 210 -1.39 -5.75 -15.27
CA GLN A 210 -2.40 -6.77 -15.54
C GLN A 210 -1.72 -8.08 -15.96
N VAL A 211 -2.19 -9.21 -15.43
CA VAL A 211 -1.61 -10.52 -15.74
C VAL A 211 -1.82 -10.82 -17.23
N LYS A 212 -0.75 -11.23 -17.93
CA LYS A 212 -0.81 -11.68 -19.35
C LYS A 212 -1.05 -13.20 -19.49
N PRO A 213 -0.39 -14.08 -18.69
CA PRO A 213 -0.64 -15.51 -18.78
C PRO A 213 -2.08 -15.90 -18.41
N THR A 214 -2.56 -17.01 -18.96
CA THR A 214 -3.80 -17.64 -18.48
C THR A 214 -3.51 -18.34 -17.15
N ILE A 215 -4.22 -17.97 -16.08
CA ILE A 215 -4.01 -18.55 -14.75
C ILE A 215 -5.06 -19.61 -14.45
N LYS A 216 -4.60 -20.78 -13.99
CA LYS A 216 -5.43 -21.89 -13.52
C LYS A 216 -5.36 -21.97 -11.99
N GLU A 217 -6.51 -22.17 -11.35
CA GLU A 217 -6.56 -22.65 -9.97
C GLU A 217 -6.53 -24.18 -10.01
N VAL A 218 -5.67 -24.78 -9.19
CA VAL A 218 -5.47 -26.24 -9.13
C VAL A 218 -5.67 -26.73 -7.69
N ASP A 219 -6.04 -27.99 -7.53
CA ASP A 219 -6.07 -28.64 -6.21
C ASP A 219 -4.69 -29.18 -5.79
N LYS A 220 -4.66 -29.89 -4.65
CA LYS A 220 -3.45 -30.51 -4.10
C LYS A 220 -2.82 -31.57 -5.00
N ASP A 221 -3.57 -32.14 -5.93
CA ASP A 221 -3.14 -33.19 -6.87
C ASP A 221 -2.79 -32.59 -8.24
N LEU A 222 -2.68 -31.24 -8.33
CA LEU A 222 -2.41 -30.45 -9.53
C LEU A 222 -3.48 -30.60 -10.63
N MET A 223 -4.70 -30.98 -10.24
CA MET A 223 -5.82 -31.06 -11.17
C MET A 223 -6.47 -29.67 -11.32
N VAL A 224 -6.77 -29.29 -12.56
CA VAL A 224 -7.36 -27.97 -12.86
C VAL A 224 -8.78 -27.88 -12.28
N ILE A 225 -8.98 -26.96 -11.32
CA ILE A 225 -10.28 -26.63 -10.75
C ILE A 225 -11.03 -25.67 -11.68
N LYS A 226 -10.38 -24.55 -12.03
CA LYS A 226 -10.96 -23.52 -12.92
C LYS A 226 -9.90 -22.62 -13.54
N THR A 227 -10.32 -21.89 -14.57
CA THR A 227 -9.53 -20.80 -15.16
C THR A 227 -9.96 -19.49 -14.52
N LEU A 228 -9.02 -18.73 -13.97
CA LEU A 228 -9.33 -17.43 -13.36
C LEU A 228 -9.56 -16.37 -14.45
N GLN A 229 -10.46 -15.42 -14.16
CA GLN A 229 -10.77 -14.32 -15.09
C GLN A 229 -9.60 -13.32 -15.12
N ARG A 230 -8.68 -13.51 -16.07
CA ARG A 230 -7.44 -12.72 -16.22
C ARG A 230 -7.64 -11.20 -16.19
N SER A 231 -8.76 -10.67 -16.68
CA SER A 231 -9.05 -9.23 -16.67
C SER A 231 -9.16 -8.63 -15.25
N LYS A 232 -9.35 -9.48 -14.22
CA LYS A 232 -9.42 -9.09 -12.81
C LYS A 232 -8.13 -9.40 -12.04
N LEU A 233 -7.11 -9.96 -12.68
CA LEU A 233 -5.86 -10.35 -12.03
C LEU A 233 -4.75 -9.36 -12.34
N TRP A 234 -4.03 -8.98 -11.29
CA TRP A 234 -2.90 -8.06 -11.34
C TRP A 234 -1.70 -8.70 -10.65
N GLU A 235 -0.53 -8.57 -11.27
CA GLU A 235 0.75 -8.88 -10.65
C GLU A 235 1.21 -7.62 -9.91
N VAL A 236 1.37 -7.76 -8.59
CA VAL A 236 1.74 -6.66 -7.72
C VAL A 236 3.26 -6.45 -7.73
N GLN A 237 3.67 -5.20 -7.76
CA GLN A 237 5.05 -4.74 -7.79
C GLN A 237 5.32 -3.80 -6.60
N THR A 238 6.49 -3.15 -6.61
CA THR A 238 6.81 -2.07 -5.67
C THR A 238 7.27 -0.83 -6.46
N PRO A 239 7.13 0.40 -5.93
CA PRO A 239 6.75 0.74 -4.55
C PRO A 239 5.30 0.43 -4.17
N GLN A 240 5.11 0.10 -2.90
CA GLN A 240 3.82 0.10 -2.22
C GLN A 240 3.76 1.37 -1.36
N CYS A 241 2.77 2.23 -1.62
CA CYS A 241 2.71 3.59 -1.07
C CYS A 241 1.55 3.73 -0.09
N ILE A 242 1.85 3.90 1.19
CA ILE A 242 0.87 3.82 2.28
C ILE A 242 1.07 5.01 3.22
N ARG A 243 -0.02 5.59 3.73
CA ARG A 243 0.06 6.61 4.78
C ARG A 243 0.72 6.00 6.03
N PRO A 244 1.71 6.67 6.65
CA PRO A 244 2.49 6.04 7.72
C PRO A 244 1.64 5.62 8.92
N GLY A 245 0.67 6.44 9.33
CA GLY A 245 -0.25 6.10 10.43
C GLY A 245 -1.06 4.83 10.13
N LEU A 246 -1.54 4.68 8.89
CA LEU A 246 -2.30 3.50 8.48
C LEU A 246 -1.43 2.23 8.49
N LEU A 247 -0.19 2.33 8.02
CA LEU A 247 0.74 1.20 8.04
C LEU A 247 1.12 0.79 9.47
N ARG A 248 1.30 1.76 10.38
CA ARG A 248 1.56 1.49 11.81
C ARG A 248 0.39 0.77 12.47
N GLU A 249 -0.84 1.25 12.28
CA GLU A 249 -2.05 0.56 12.73
C GLU A 249 -2.14 -0.88 12.20
N GLY A 250 -1.73 -1.07 10.94
CA GLY A 250 -1.65 -2.37 10.30
C GLY A 250 -0.65 -3.32 10.96
N PHE A 251 0.55 -2.84 11.29
CA PHE A 251 1.53 -3.65 12.01
C PHE A 251 1.09 -3.99 13.44
N ASP A 252 0.34 -3.12 14.11
CA ASP A 252 -0.28 -3.44 15.40
C ASP A 252 -1.27 -4.62 15.28
N LEU A 253 -2.05 -4.66 14.19
CA LEU A 253 -2.92 -5.80 13.86
C LEU A 253 -2.11 -7.07 13.62
N VAL A 254 -1.09 -7.01 12.75
CA VAL A 254 -0.20 -8.15 12.44
C VAL A 254 0.39 -8.74 13.70
N LYS A 255 0.89 -7.90 14.61
CA LYS A 255 1.47 -8.33 15.88
C LYS A 255 0.44 -8.94 16.82
N ARG A 256 -0.75 -8.33 16.93
CA ARG A 256 -1.82 -8.81 17.81
C ARG A 256 -2.38 -10.16 17.37
N GLU A 257 -2.46 -10.40 16.06
CA GLU A 257 -3.10 -11.58 15.48
C GLU A 257 -2.10 -12.60 14.92
N ASN A 258 -0.79 -12.33 15.03
CA ASN A 258 0.30 -13.16 14.54
C ASN A 258 0.12 -13.55 13.05
N LEU A 259 -0.19 -12.53 12.23
CA LEU A 259 -0.43 -12.72 10.80
C LEU A 259 0.89 -12.81 10.03
N GLU A 260 0.95 -13.73 9.07
CA GLU A 260 1.95 -13.73 8.01
C GLU A 260 1.38 -13.00 6.80
N VAL A 261 2.04 -11.92 6.39
CA VAL A 261 1.61 -11.08 5.27
C VAL A 261 2.56 -11.21 4.08
N THR A 262 2.00 -11.30 2.88
CA THR A 262 2.78 -11.54 1.65
C THR A 262 3.39 -10.26 1.10
N ASP A 263 2.74 -9.12 1.34
CA ASP A 263 3.20 -7.79 0.97
C ASP A 263 2.64 -6.70 1.90
N ASP A 264 3.04 -5.44 1.69
CA ASP A 264 2.74 -4.35 2.61
C ASP A 264 1.26 -3.93 2.56
N VAL A 265 0.64 -4.03 1.38
CA VAL A 265 -0.79 -3.73 1.22
C VAL A 265 -1.72 -4.84 1.69
N SER A 266 -1.27 -6.10 1.75
CA SER A 266 -2.07 -7.18 2.37
C SER A 266 -2.34 -6.93 3.85
N ILE A 267 -1.48 -6.17 4.55
CA ILE A 267 -1.73 -5.67 5.90
C ILE A 267 -2.98 -4.76 5.90
N ILE A 268 -3.08 -3.87 4.90
CA ILE A 268 -4.16 -2.91 4.76
C ILE A 268 -5.47 -3.62 4.38
N GLU A 269 -5.39 -4.64 3.54
CA GLU A 269 -6.51 -5.53 3.20
C GLU A 269 -7.02 -6.27 4.44
N ALA A 270 -6.13 -6.79 5.29
CA ALA A 270 -6.51 -7.45 6.54
C ALA A 270 -7.23 -6.51 7.51
N MET A 271 -6.96 -5.21 7.46
CA MET A 271 -7.72 -4.18 8.20
C MET A 271 -9.09 -3.86 7.58
N GLY A 272 -9.45 -4.47 6.45
CA GLY A 272 -10.67 -4.16 5.69
C GLY A 272 -10.64 -2.78 5.05
N ARG A 273 -9.45 -2.23 4.77
CA ARG A 273 -9.26 -0.90 4.18
C ARG A 273 -9.01 -1.02 2.67
N PRO A 274 -9.45 -0.04 1.86
CA PRO A 274 -9.25 -0.09 0.42
C PRO A 274 -7.77 0.11 0.05
N VAL A 275 -7.33 -0.65 -0.96
CA VAL A 275 -6.03 -0.51 -1.61
C VAL A 275 -6.25 -0.21 -3.09
N LYS A 276 -5.55 0.79 -3.60
CA LYS A 276 -5.60 1.16 -5.02
C LYS A 276 -4.51 0.45 -5.81
N ILE A 277 -4.88 -0.22 -6.90
CA ILE A 277 -3.90 -0.63 -7.93
C ILE A 277 -3.56 0.58 -8.79
N THR A 278 -2.29 0.93 -8.83
CA THR A 278 -1.69 1.92 -9.72
C THR A 278 -1.06 1.18 -10.90
N PRO A 279 -1.52 1.41 -12.15
CA PRO A 279 -0.90 0.78 -13.31
C PRO A 279 0.58 1.19 -13.43
N GLY A 280 1.47 0.19 -13.45
CA GLY A 280 2.90 0.37 -13.66
C GLY A 280 3.39 -0.25 -14.98
N SER A 281 4.71 -0.34 -15.10
CA SER A 281 5.38 -0.88 -16.28
C SER A 281 5.78 -2.35 -16.14
N TYR A 282 5.60 -3.14 -17.21
CA TYR A 282 6.08 -4.53 -17.26
C TYR A 282 7.61 -4.64 -17.15
N THR A 283 8.35 -3.56 -17.45
CA THR A 283 9.81 -3.52 -17.32
C THR A 283 10.27 -3.42 -15.87
N ASN A 284 9.38 -3.10 -14.91
CA ASN A 284 9.71 -3.02 -13.47
C ASN A 284 9.83 -4.42 -12.84
N ILE A 285 10.64 -5.28 -13.46
CA ILE A 285 10.86 -6.65 -13.03
C ILE A 285 11.65 -6.69 -11.73
N LYS A 286 11.43 -7.74 -10.95
CA LYS A 286 12.25 -8.06 -9.79
C LYS A 286 13.36 -9.00 -10.23
N VAL A 287 14.60 -8.57 -10.09
CA VAL A 287 15.75 -9.42 -10.38
C VAL A 287 15.88 -10.49 -9.30
N THR A 288 15.68 -11.74 -9.70
CA THR A 288 15.71 -12.91 -8.80
C THR A 288 16.51 -14.08 -9.34
N THR A 289 16.78 -14.11 -10.64
CA THR A 289 17.46 -15.16 -11.39
C THR A 289 18.54 -14.56 -12.31
N PRO A 290 19.49 -15.35 -12.85
CA PRO A 290 20.44 -14.87 -13.85
C PRO A 290 19.75 -14.41 -15.14
N ASP A 291 18.67 -15.05 -15.55
CA ASP A 291 17.90 -14.65 -16.74
C ASP A 291 17.28 -13.24 -16.54
N ASP A 292 16.83 -12.93 -15.32
CA ASP A 292 16.33 -11.59 -14.99
C ASP A 292 17.42 -10.52 -15.16
N MET A 293 18.70 -10.85 -14.94
CA MET A 293 19.81 -9.90 -15.13
C MET A 293 19.95 -9.50 -16.60
N ALA A 294 19.96 -10.49 -17.51
CA ALA A 294 20.08 -10.23 -18.94
C ALA A 294 18.89 -9.40 -19.46
N VAL A 295 17.68 -9.69 -18.97
CA VAL A 295 16.48 -8.91 -19.29
C VAL A 295 16.59 -7.49 -18.73
N ALA A 296 17.03 -7.32 -17.48
CA ALA A 296 17.17 -6.01 -16.87
C ALA A 296 18.22 -5.14 -17.57
N GLU A 297 19.35 -5.74 -17.96
CA GLU A 297 20.39 -5.07 -18.74
C GLU A 297 19.84 -4.56 -20.07
N LYS A 298 19.06 -5.40 -20.76
CA LYS A 298 18.46 -5.00 -22.04
C LYS A 298 17.51 -3.81 -21.89
N PHE A 299 16.66 -3.82 -20.86
CA PHE A 299 15.77 -2.69 -20.58
C PHE A 299 16.54 -1.39 -20.26
N LEU A 300 17.68 -1.48 -19.55
CA LEU A 300 18.53 -0.31 -19.29
C LEU A 300 19.18 0.22 -20.57
N GLU A 301 19.63 -0.65 -21.46
CA GLU A 301 20.14 -0.25 -22.77
C GLU A 301 19.08 0.51 -23.56
N GLU A 302 17.88 -0.05 -23.69
CA GLU A 302 16.79 0.57 -24.46
C GLU A 302 16.42 1.95 -23.92
N ARG A 303 16.39 2.13 -22.59
CA ARG A 303 16.16 3.43 -21.95
C ARG A 303 17.27 4.43 -22.27
N ALA A 304 18.53 3.99 -22.28
CA ALA A 304 19.66 4.86 -22.62
C ALA A 304 19.64 5.31 -24.09
N HIS A 305 19.16 4.46 -25.01
CA HIS A 305 19.01 4.81 -26.42
C HIS A 305 17.77 5.67 -26.70
N ALA A 306 16.72 5.54 -25.87
CA ALA A 306 15.49 6.33 -25.98
C ALA A 306 15.60 7.73 -25.36
N ALA A 307 16.57 7.98 -24.48
CA ALA A 307 16.87 9.32 -24.01
C ALA A 307 17.36 10.18 -25.20
N PRO A 308 16.79 11.37 -25.44
CA PRO A 308 17.29 12.22 -26.52
C PRO A 308 18.77 12.48 -26.27
N VAL A 309 19.59 12.18 -27.27
CA VAL A 309 20.98 12.63 -27.32
C VAL A 309 20.92 14.14 -27.23
N VAL A 310 21.16 14.70 -26.05
CA VAL A 310 21.37 16.14 -25.89
C VAL A 310 22.62 16.42 -26.72
N ALA A 311 22.42 16.96 -27.91
CA ALA A 311 23.48 17.34 -28.80
C ALA A 311 24.40 18.30 -28.05
N ALA A 312 25.65 17.89 -27.85
CA ALA A 312 26.70 18.80 -27.44
C ALA A 312 26.86 19.85 -28.55
N ALA A 313 26.53 21.09 -28.23
CA ALA A 313 26.85 22.30 -28.99
C ALA A 313 27.21 23.41 -28.00
#